data_AF-A0A2V8UJJ2-F1
#
_entry.id   AF-A0A2V8UJJ2-F1
#
_cell.length_a   1.000
_cell.length_b   1.000
_cell.length_c   1.000
_cell.angle_alpha   90.00
_cell.angle_beta   90.00
_cell.angle_gamma   90.00
#
_symmetry.space_group_name_H-M   'P 1'
#
loop_
_entity.id
_entity.type
_entity.pdbx_description
1 polymer ?
#
loop_
_entity_poly.entity_id
_entity_poly.type
_entity_poly.pdbx_seq_one_letter_code
_entity_poly.pdbx_strand_id
1 'polypeptide(L)'
;MKRLRKILRWAGVLLLLAALGAGYVAYELTRPYAAFGEETFIDFPKGTSTAGMSNLLANAGVIPHAWVFLAARALYPRRALMAGEYRFSQPASVLDVYDRIARGDIFYYVLVVPEGHNIFEIAAVAEKLKLFPVADFLRAARDPSSIRDLDPKAPTLEGYLFPSSYRLARHTTPTRLCQMMTARFREVWKQLSAPANVHDAVTLASLVEREARLPVDRPLISSVFHNRLKIGMKLDCDPTTIYAALLAGRYTGGIHQSDLANTSPYNTYRHAGLPPGPIGNPGKESLAASLHPADTDYLYFVLRPNGSGAHNFSKSMEEHLAATAQYRRASQHQQRNLSAISEREWRELTARLAPVSESYLRRLVADTGIPVEPPFGGVRQKTFDELERSLLEMEEAYTRASGSGDRGRAQQCRNAVIQAKDHARLAARSPKASTEKKAQKEEMIQWMLVWLENPGIFPAWVKLRKVKM
;
A
#
# COMPACT_ATOMS: atom_id res chain seq x y z
N MET A 1 71.80 13.37 48.61
CA MET A 1 71.62 14.01 47.28
C MET A 1 71.46 13.04 46.10
N LYS A 2 72.32 12.01 45.89
CA LYS A 2 72.23 11.09 44.73
C LYS A 2 70.93 10.26 44.66
N ARG A 3 70.40 9.78 45.81
CA ARG A 3 69.13 9.04 45.89
C ARG A 3 67.91 9.91 45.53
N LEU A 4 67.86 11.14 46.03
CA LEU A 4 66.78 12.10 45.74
C LEU A 4 66.72 12.48 44.24
N ARG A 5 67.87 12.70 43.60
CA ARG A 5 67.94 12.94 42.14
C ARG A 5 67.49 11.73 41.31
N LYS A 6 67.74 10.50 41.77
CA LYS A 6 67.20 9.29 41.13
C LYS A 6 65.68 9.20 41.27
N ILE A 7 65.14 9.44 42.46
CA ILE A 7 63.69 9.42 42.72
C ILE A 7 62.97 10.49 41.87
N LEU A 8 63.50 11.73 41.83
CA LEU A 8 62.94 12.81 41.01
C LEU A 8 62.98 12.50 39.50
N ARG A 9 64.05 11.85 39.01
CA ARG A 9 64.13 11.40 37.61
C ARG A 9 63.08 10.34 37.29
N TRP A 10 62.92 9.33 38.15
CA TRP A 10 61.89 8.30 37.96
C TRP A 10 60.48 8.87 38.07
N ALA A 11 60.23 9.79 38.99
CA ALA A 11 58.96 10.50 39.08
C ALA A 11 58.67 11.33 37.82
N GLY A 12 59.66 12.02 37.28
CA GLY A 12 59.53 12.76 36.01
C GLY A 12 59.23 11.85 34.82
N VAL A 13 59.88 10.69 34.73
CA VAL A 13 59.59 9.69 33.69
C VAL A 13 58.18 9.13 33.83
N LEU A 14 57.73 8.82 35.05
CA LEU A 14 56.36 8.34 35.30
C LEU A 14 55.31 9.39 34.93
N LEU A 15 55.55 10.66 35.26
CA LEU A 15 54.67 11.77 34.87
C LEU A 15 54.61 11.95 33.35
N LEU A 16 55.74 11.85 32.65
CA LEU A 16 55.78 11.93 31.19
C LEU A 16 55.01 10.77 30.55
N LEU A 17 55.21 9.54 31.03
CA LEU A 17 54.47 8.37 30.54
C LEU A 17 52.97 8.48 30.82
N ALA A 18 52.58 9.00 31.98
CA ALA A 18 51.18 9.27 32.29
C ALA A 18 50.58 10.34 31.37
N ALA A 19 51.32 11.41 31.07
CA ALA A 19 50.88 12.45 30.15
C ALA A 19 50.74 11.95 28.70
N LEU A 20 51.70 11.15 28.23
CA LEU A 20 51.62 10.51 26.91
C LEU A 20 50.45 9.51 26.83
N GLY A 21 50.25 8.72 27.88
CA GLY A 21 49.11 7.81 27.99
C GLY A 21 47.78 8.56 27.98
N ALA A 22 47.65 9.62 28.77
CA ALA A 22 46.46 10.47 28.78
C ALA A 22 46.22 11.15 27.42
N GLY A 23 47.29 11.63 26.76
CA GLY A 23 47.22 12.19 25.42
C GLY A 23 46.77 11.18 24.37
N TYR A 24 47.25 9.94 24.44
CA TYR A 24 46.81 8.85 23.57
C TYR A 24 45.34 8.50 23.79
N VAL A 25 44.89 8.38 25.04
CA VAL A 25 43.47 8.13 25.37
C VAL A 25 42.59 9.28 24.88
N ALA A 26 43.01 10.53 25.09
CA ALA A 26 42.28 11.69 24.61
C ALA A 26 42.16 11.69 23.08
N TYR A 27 43.25 11.40 22.38
CA TYR A 27 43.27 11.28 20.92
C TYR A 27 42.32 10.19 20.42
N GLU A 28 42.34 9.00 21.03
CA GLU A 28 41.42 7.90 20.70
C GLU A 28 39.95 8.24 20.98
N LEU A 29 39.67 9.03 22.01
CA LEU A 29 38.32 9.43 22.38
C LEU A 29 37.73 10.48 21.44
N THR A 30 38.56 11.39 20.89
CA THR A 30 38.09 12.52 20.08
C THR A 30 38.23 12.33 18.58
N ARG A 31 39.07 11.39 18.11
CA ARG A 31 39.22 11.16 16.67
C ARG A 31 37.94 10.53 16.09
N PRO A 32 37.42 11.03 14.95
CA PRO A 32 36.34 10.37 14.24
C PRO A 32 36.77 8.97 13.80
N TYR A 33 35.89 7.98 13.96
CA TYR A 33 36.13 6.62 13.53
C TYR A 33 34.87 6.05 12.87
N ALA A 34 35.07 5.26 11.81
CA ALA A 34 34.08 4.38 11.22
C ALA A 34 34.80 3.27 10.45
N ALA A 35 34.45 2.03 10.76
CA ALA A 35 34.85 0.83 10.02
C ALA A 35 33.62 0.04 9.50
N PHE A 36 32.46 0.69 9.44
CA PHE A 36 31.25 0.19 8.80
C PHE A 36 31.10 0.78 7.38
N GLY A 37 30.21 0.20 6.57
CA GLY A 37 29.91 0.65 5.20
C GLY A 37 29.11 1.96 5.15
N GLU A 38 28.05 2.02 4.34
CA GLU A 38 27.19 3.22 4.28
C GLU A 38 26.49 3.51 5.61
N GLU A 39 26.02 2.47 6.28
CA GLU A 39 25.39 2.57 7.59
C GLU A 39 25.45 1.27 8.38
N THR A 40 25.27 1.38 9.69
CA THR A 40 25.12 0.25 10.61
C THR A 40 24.08 0.57 11.68
N PHE A 41 23.37 -0.46 12.12
CA PHE A 41 22.36 -0.40 13.16
C PHE A 41 22.80 -1.25 14.33
N ILE A 42 22.78 -0.67 15.53
CA ILE A 42 23.19 -1.35 16.75
C ILE A 42 22.05 -1.29 17.74
N ASP A 43 21.55 -2.46 18.08
CA ASP A 43 20.51 -2.63 19.07
C ASP A 43 21.11 -2.93 20.45
N PHE A 44 20.71 -2.15 21.44
CA PHE A 44 21.00 -2.38 22.84
C PHE A 44 19.71 -2.78 23.58
N PRO A 45 19.45 -4.08 23.76
CA PRO A 45 18.34 -4.54 24.56
C PRO A 45 18.37 -3.96 25.99
N LYS A 46 17.20 -3.85 26.62
CA LYS A 46 17.10 -3.45 28.03
C LYS A 46 17.94 -4.39 28.90
N GLY A 47 18.75 -3.82 29.80
CA GLY A 47 19.65 -4.58 30.66
C GLY A 47 21.05 -4.82 30.09
N THR A 48 21.35 -4.34 28.87
CA THR A 48 22.71 -4.40 28.32
C THR A 48 23.68 -3.60 29.20
N SER A 49 24.77 -4.24 29.65
CA SER A 49 25.80 -3.58 30.45
C SER A 49 26.66 -2.63 29.62
N THR A 50 27.33 -1.66 30.23
CA THR A 50 28.27 -0.76 29.52
C THR A 50 29.35 -1.54 28.76
N ALA A 51 29.86 -2.63 29.34
CA ALA A 51 30.82 -3.51 28.69
C ALA A 51 30.21 -4.26 27.49
N GLY A 52 28.95 -4.68 27.60
CA GLY A 52 28.20 -5.24 26.47
C GLY A 52 28.03 -4.22 25.34
N MET A 53 27.61 -3.00 25.66
CA MET A 53 27.48 -1.91 24.69
C MET A 53 28.81 -1.61 23.99
N SER A 54 29.92 -1.54 24.73
CA SER A 54 31.24 -1.28 24.16
C SER A 54 31.70 -2.37 23.19
N ASN A 55 31.42 -3.64 23.50
CA ASN A 55 31.77 -4.75 22.62
C ASN A 55 30.92 -4.74 21.35
N LEU A 56 29.61 -4.49 21.46
CA LEU A 56 28.72 -4.37 20.31
C LEU A 56 29.15 -3.23 19.37
N LEU A 57 29.48 -2.06 19.95
CA LEU A 57 29.98 -0.90 19.18
C LEU A 57 31.30 -1.20 18.46
N ALA A 58 32.25 -1.86 19.13
CA ALA A 58 33.54 -2.18 18.55
C ALA A 58 33.42 -3.24 17.45
N ASN A 59 32.65 -4.30 17.69
CA ASN A 59 32.43 -5.37 16.71
C ASN A 59 31.69 -4.87 15.46
N ALA A 60 30.81 -3.88 15.61
CA ALA A 60 30.11 -3.23 14.51
C ALA A 60 30.94 -2.14 13.81
N GLY A 61 32.19 -1.90 14.23
CA GLY A 61 33.08 -0.91 13.64
C GLY A 61 32.68 0.55 13.90
N VAL A 62 31.82 0.82 14.89
CA VAL A 62 31.41 2.19 15.25
C VAL A 62 32.45 2.87 16.14
N ILE A 63 33.19 2.10 16.93
CA ILE A 63 34.32 2.58 17.72
C ILE A 63 35.54 1.68 17.47
N PRO A 64 36.77 2.18 17.64
CA PRO A 64 37.97 1.39 17.32
C PRO A 64 38.15 0.20 18.28
N HIS A 65 37.87 0.38 19.56
CA HIS A 65 38.08 -0.63 20.60
C HIS A 65 37.01 -0.55 21.69
N ALA A 66 36.74 -1.65 22.41
CA ALA A 66 35.76 -1.61 23.51
C ALA A 66 36.21 -0.73 24.69
N TRP A 67 37.52 -0.73 25.00
CA TRP A 67 38.05 -0.02 26.16
C TRP A 67 37.89 1.50 26.06
N VAL A 68 37.88 2.10 24.87
CA VAL A 68 37.71 3.55 24.70
C VAL A 68 36.31 4.01 25.14
N PHE A 69 35.28 3.18 24.94
CA PHE A 69 33.94 3.48 25.44
C PHE A 69 33.86 3.38 26.97
N LEU A 70 34.60 2.45 27.57
CA LEU A 70 34.74 2.36 29.04
C LEU A 70 35.52 3.55 29.61
N ALA A 71 36.52 4.06 28.89
CA ALA A 71 37.23 5.29 29.25
C ALA A 71 36.27 6.50 29.20
N ALA A 72 35.44 6.61 28.16
CA ALA A 72 34.38 7.63 28.10
C ALA A 72 33.40 7.51 29.28
N ARG A 73 33.01 6.28 29.66
CA ARG A 73 32.19 6.03 30.85
C ARG A 73 32.87 6.50 32.14
N ALA A 74 34.16 6.26 32.29
CA ALA A 74 34.92 6.68 33.48
C ALA A 74 35.02 8.21 33.59
N LEU A 75 35.13 8.91 32.46
CA LEU A 75 35.11 10.38 32.42
C LEU A 75 33.72 10.97 32.70
N TYR A 76 32.65 10.27 32.29
CA TYR A 76 31.27 10.73 32.44
C TYR A 76 30.36 9.70 33.17
N PRO A 77 30.66 9.36 34.43
CA PRO A 77 30.03 8.22 35.13
C PRO A 77 28.55 8.46 35.49
N ARG A 78 28.12 9.73 35.55
CA ARG A 78 26.75 10.10 35.96
C ARG A 78 25.72 10.08 34.82
N ARG A 79 26.15 9.96 33.55
CA ARG A 79 25.22 9.94 32.42
C ARG A 79 24.53 8.58 32.33
N ALA A 80 23.20 8.54 32.26
CA ALA A 80 22.50 7.27 32.02
C ALA A 80 22.61 6.90 30.52
N LEU A 81 22.95 5.65 30.21
CA LEU A 81 23.01 5.17 28.83
C LEU A 81 21.67 4.52 28.48
N MET A 82 21.06 4.97 27.37
CA MET A 82 19.71 4.55 27.00
C MET A 82 19.74 3.31 26.12
N ALA A 83 18.93 2.32 26.48
CA ALA A 83 18.68 1.12 25.67
C ALA A 83 17.84 1.49 24.43
N GLY A 84 18.08 0.81 23.31
CA GLY A 84 17.41 1.04 22.04
C GLY A 84 18.31 0.74 20.84
N GLU A 85 17.73 0.84 19.65
CA GLU A 85 18.48 0.72 18.39
C GLU A 85 19.00 2.09 17.97
N TYR A 86 20.25 2.14 17.51
CA TYR A 86 20.92 3.36 17.06
C TYR A 86 21.43 3.16 15.64
N ARG A 87 21.22 4.17 14.80
CA ARG A 87 21.73 4.21 13.42
C ARG A 87 23.00 5.06 13.36
N PHE A 88 24.05 4.51 12.77
CA PHE A 88 25.31 5.19 12.50
C PHE A 88 25.56 5.18 10.99
N SER A 89 25.69 6.35 10.39
CA SER A 89 25.87 6.51 8.94
C SER A 89 27.04 7.44 8.58
N GLN A 90 27.75 7.96 9.58
CA GLN A 90 28.89 8.84 9.40
C GLN A 90 29.93 8.57 10.49
N PRO A 91 31.23 8.81 10.22
CA PRO A 91 32.27 8.75 11.23
C PRO A 91 31.98 9.69 12.40
N ALA A 92 32.16 9.20 13.62
CA ALA A 92 31.94 9.98 14.84
C ALA A 92 33.02 9.66 15.87
N SER A 93 33.29 10.60 16.78
CA SER A 93 34.21 10.33 17.88
C SER A 93 33.55 9.41 18.93
N VAL A 94 34.37 8.73 19.75
CA VAL A 94 33.84 7.88 20.83
C VAL A 94 33.02 8.70 21.81
N LEU A 95 33.41 9.96 22.06
CA LEU A 95 32.65 10.88 22.90
C LEU A 95 31.30 11.24 22.28
N ASP A 96 31.22 11.47 20.97
CA ASP A 96 29.95 11.73 20.29
C ASP A 96 29.04 10.51 20.33
N VAL A 97 29.58 9.32 20.09
CA VAL A 97 28.83 8.05 20.18
C VAL A 97 28.31 7.86 21.61
N TYR A 98 29.16 8.06 22.62
CA TYR A 98 28.77 7.97 24.03
C TYR A 98 27.67 8.99 24.38
N ASP A 99 27.79 10.23 23.91
CA ASP A 99 26.80 11.27 24.19
C ASP A 99 25.47 11.03 23.48
N ARG A 100 25.48 10.56 22.22
CA ARG A 100 24.27 10.16 21.49
C ARG A 100 23.49 9.06 22.23
N ILE A 101 24.20 8.06 22.75
CA ILE A 101 23.58 6.99 23.56
C ILE A 101 23.08 7.52 24.90
N ALA A 102 23.80 8.47 25.52
CA ALA A 102 23.38 9.08 26.77
C ALA A 102 22.13 9.97 26.62
N ARG A 103 22.01 10.70 25.51
CA ARG A 103 20.82 11.52 25.18
C ARG A 103 19.61 10.67 24.77
N GLY A 104 19.83 9.42 24.40
CA GLY A 104 18.78 8.54 23.90
C GLY A 104 18.33 8.90 22.49
N ASP A 105 19.28 9.22 21.61
CA ASP A 105 19.07 9.47 20.18
C ASP A 105 18.73 8.16 19.43
N ILE A 106 17.70 7.47 19.90
CA ILE A 106 17.22 6.16 19.44
C ILE A 106 16.64 6.30 18.04
N PHE A 107 16.95 5.33 17.19
CA PHE A 107 16.37 5.19 15.86
C PHE A 107 14.95 4.64 15.95
N TYR A 108 14.03 5.25 15.22
CA TYR A 108 12.64 4.82 15.15
C TYR A 108 12.22 4.60 13.70
N TYR A 109 11.46 3.54 13.49
CA TYR A 109 10.73 3.28 12.26
C TYR A 109 9.44 4.09 12.28
N VAL A 110 9.09 4.73 11.16
CA VAL A 110 7.85 5.51 11.05
C VAL A 110 6.80 4.68 10.32
N LEU A 111 5.73 4.34 11.02
CA LEU A 111 4.53 3.75 10.44
C LEU A 111 3.49 4.85 10.19
N VAL A 112 3.21 5.16 8.92
CA VAL A 112 2.13 6.08 8.55
C VAL A 112 0.87 5.28 8.25
N VAL A 113 -0.20 5.57 8.98
CA VAL A 113 -1.52 4.96 8.79
C VAL A 113 -2.49 6.02 8.27
N PRO A 114 -2.88 5.95 6.98
CA PRO A 114 -3.88 6.84 6.41
C PRO A 114 -5.28 6.63 7.02
N GLU A 115 -6.10 7.67 6.95
CA GLU A 115 -7.52 7.60 7.34
C GLU A 115 -8.28 6.59 6.47
N GLY A 116 -9.26 5.91 7.07
CA GLY A 116 -10.10 4.92 6.39
C GLY A 116 -9.42 3.58 6.14
N HIS A 117 -8.16 3.39 6.55
CA HIS A 117 -7.50 2.09 6.48
C HIS A 117 -8.14 1.09 7.44
N ASN A 118 -8.38 -0.14 7.00
CA ASN A 118 -8.81 -1.25 7.85
C ASN A 118 -7.64 -2.04 8.45
N ILE A 119 -7.90 -2.98 9.36
CA ILE A 119 -6.84 -3.77 10.01
C ILE A 119 -5.95 -4.53 9.02
N PHE A 120 -6.47 -4.97 7.86
CA PHE A 120 -5.69 -5.70 6.86
C PHE A 120 -4.75 -4.76 6.10
N GLU A 121 -5.22 -3.57 5.75
CA GLU A 121 -4.42 -2.53 5.11
C GLU A 121 -3.33 -2.01 6.06
N ILE A 122 -3.64 -1.81 7.34
CA ILE A 122 -2.65 -1.45 8.37
C ILE A 122 -1.59 -2.55 8.49
N ALA A 123 -2.01 -3.83 8.50
CA ALA A 123 -1.08 -4.95 8.59
C ALA A 123 -0.12 -4.99 7.39
N ALA A 124 -0.62 -4.73 6.17
CA ALA A 124 0.20 -4.68 4.95
C ALA A 124 1.20 -3.52 4.96
N VAL A 125 0.85 -2.36 5.52
CA VAL A 125 1.80 -1.24 5.67
C VAL A 125 2.83 -1.55 6.76
N ALA A 126 2.41 -2.13 7.88
CA ALA A 126 3.29 -2.52 8.98
C ALA A 126 4.30 -3.61 8.59
N GLU A 127 3.91 -4.54 7.70
CA GLU A 127 4.79 -5.60 7.19
C GLU A 127 6.06 -5.04 6.54
N LYS A 128 5.96 -3.91 5.85
CA LYS A 128 7.11 -3.27 5.16
C LYS A 128 8.23 -2.88 6.13
N LEU A 129 7.90 -2.65 7.40
CA LEU A 129 8.87 -2.32 8.45
C LEU A 129 9.60 -3.55 9.00
N LYS A 130 9.10 -4.77 8.75
CA LYS A 130 9.69 -6.04 9.17
C LYS A 130 9.99 -6.13 10.68
N LEU A 131 9.17 -5.46 11.51
CA LEU A 131 9.32 -5.46 12.97
C LEU A 131 8.65 -6.65 13.64
N PHE A 132 7.57 -7.18 13.05
CA PHE A 132 6.82 -8.32 13.55
C PHE A 132 6.02 -8.99 12.42
N PRO A 133 5.62 -10.26 12.57
CA PRO A 133 4.75 -10.94 11.61
C PRO A 133 3.36 -10.30 11.49
N VAL A 134 2.82 -10.25 10.27
CA VAL A 134 1.47 -9.75 9.96
C VAL A 134 0.39 -10.45 10.79
N ALA A 135 0.50 -11.77 10.95
CA ALA A 135 -0.45 -12.58 11.72
C ALA A 135 -0.52 -12.16 13.19
N ASP A 136 0.60 -11.72 13.77
CA ASP A 136 0.65 -11.29 15.17
C ASP A 136 -0.02 -9.94 15.37
N PHE A 137 0.11 -9.03 14.39
CA PHE A 137 -0.65 -7.79 14.37
C PHE A 137 -2.15 -8.03 14.24
N LEU A 138 -2.59 -8.86 13.29
CA LEU A 138 -4.02 -9.16 13.13
C LEU A 138 -4.61 -9.81 14.38
N ARG A 139 -3.84 -10.66 15.08
CA ARG A 139 -4.23 -11.26 16.35
C ARG A 139 -4.37 -10.19 17.46
N ALA A 140 -3.43 -9.26 17.57
CA ALA A 140 -3.52 -8.16 18.52
C ALA A 140 -4.68 -7.19 18.20
N ALA A 141 -4.90 -6.88 16.93
CA ALA A 141 -5.99 -6.02 16.47
C ALA A 141 -7.39 -6.65 16.68
N ARG A 142 -7.47 -7.98 16.79
CA ARG A 142 -8.70 -8.70 17.13
C ARG A 142 -9.00 -8.74 18.62
N ASP A 143 -8.10 -8.30 19.48
CA ASP A 143 -8.35 -8.20 20.93
C ASP A 143 -8.88 -6.80 21.29
N PRO A 144 -10.18 -6.63 21.57
CA PRO A 144 -10.76 -5.34 21.92
C PRO A 144 -10.46 -4.91 23.36
N SER A 145 -9.65 -5.64 24.13
CA SER A 145 -9.39 -5.38 25.55
C SER A 145 -9.07 -3.92 25.86
N SER A 146 -8.28 -3.27 25.00
CA SER A 146 -7.87 -1.87 25.17
C SER A 146 -8.95 -0.82 24.89
N ILE A 147 -10.15 -1.20 24.45
CA ILE A 147 -11.29 -0.30 24.21
C ILE A 147 -12.59 -0.71 24.90
N ARG A 148 -12.64 -1.89 25.55
CA ARG A 148 -13.87 -2.45 26.14
C ARG A 148 -14.56 -1.56 27.18
N ASP A 149 -13.82 -0.75 27.92
CA ASP A 149 -14.37 0.23 28.87
C ASP A 149 -15.10 1.39 28.17
N LEU A 150 -14.74 1.68 26.92
CA LEU A 150 -15.33 2.75 26.12
C LEU A 150 -16.41 2.22 25.15
N ASP A 151 -16.14 1.08 24.51
CA ASP A 151 -17.11 0.35 23.69
C ASP A 151 -17.14 -1.14 24.10
N PRO A 152 -18.08 -1.53 24.97
CA PRO A 152 -18.26 -2.93 25.37
C PRO A 152 -18.75 -3.85 24.24
N LYS A 153 -19.29 -3.30 23.15
CA LYS A 153 -19.82 -4.05 22.00
C LYS A 153 -18.77 -4.29 20.91
N ALA A 154 -17.60 -3.65 21.00
CA ALA A 154 -16.52 -3.77 20.02
C ALA A 154 -16.11 -5.24 19.82
N PRO A 155 -16.28 -5.82 18.60
CA PRO A 155 -15.83 -7.18 18.33
C PRO A 155 -14.30 -7.28 18.21
N THR A 156 -13.66 -6.20 17.76
CA THR A 156 -12.21 -6.07 17.52
C THR A 156 -11.81 -4.60 17.75
N LEU A 157 -10.54 -4.25 17.48
CA LEU A 157 -10.07 -2.86 17.45
C LEU A 157 -10.32 -2.15 16.11
N GLU A 158 -11.03 -2.75 15.15
CA GLU A 158 -11.42 -2.05 13.92
C GLU A 158 -12.23 -0.80 14.26
N GLY A 159 -11.86 0.34 13.66
CA GLY A 159 -12.43 1.66 13.98
C GLY A 159 -11.72 2.40 15.13
N TYR A 160 -10.91 1.70 15.92
CA TYR A 160 -10.26 2.22 17.12
C TYR A 160 -8.74 2.36 16.98
N LEU A 161 -8.16 1.86 15.90
CA LEU A 161 -6.74 2.03 15.58
C LEU A 161 -6.55 3.36 14.84
N PHE A 162 -6.47 4.46 15.60
CA PHE A 162 -6.52 5.82 15.04
C PHE A 162 -5.50 6.05 13.90
N PRO A 163 -5.87 6.69 12.79
CA PRO A 163 -4.95 7.02 11.71
C PRO A 163 -3.96 8.12 12.13
N SER A 164 -2.66 7.83 12.04
CA SER A 164 -1.59 8.78 12.37
C SER A 164 -0.22 8.27 11.91
N SER A 165 0.82 9.03 12.22
CA SER A 165 2.22 8.63 12.08
C SER A 165 2.77 8.16 13.42
N TYR A 166 3.16 6.89 13.50
CA TYR A 166 3.63 6.25 14.72
C TYR A 166 5.13 5.98 14.65
N ARG A 167 5.87 6.43 15.67
CA ARG A 167 7.30 6.13 15.84
C ARG A 167 7.47 4.83 16.60
N LEU A 168 8.00 3.80 15.95
CA LEU A 168 8.15 2.46 16.48
C LEU A 168 9.63 2.16 16.72
N ALA A 169 9.95 1.72 17.93
CA ALA A 169 11.27 1.17 18.25
C ALA A 169 11.42 -0.23 17.64
N ARG A 170 12.67 -0.72 17.50
CA ARG A 170 12.99 -2.04 16.93
C ARG A 170 12.18 -3.20 17.52
N HIS A 171 11.98 -3.19 18.84
CA HIS A 171 11.26 -4.25 19.57
C HIS A 171 9.80 -3.90 19.87
N THR A 172 9.19 -3.01 19.10
CA THR A 172 7.78 -2.69 19.28
C THR A 172 6.94 -3.92 18.97
N THR A 173 6.18 -4.39 19.95
CA THR A 173 5.28 -5.54 19.76
C THR A 173 3.97 -5.09 19.09
N PRO A 174 3.26 -6.01 18.41
CA PRO A 174 1.97 -5.67 17.80
C PRO A 174 0.93 -5.19 18.82
N THR A 175 0.90 -5.78 20.03
CA THR A 175 0.05 -5.30 21.13
C THR A 175 0.40 -3.87 21.53
N ARG A 176 1.70 -3.53 21.59
CA ARG A 176 2.12 -2.17 21.93
C ARG A 176 1.71 -1.17 20.85
N LEU A 177 1.84 -1.54 19.57
CA LEU A 177 1.34 -0.71 18.47
C LEU A 177 -0.17 -0.47 18.63
N CYS A 178 -0.97 -1.53 18.84
CA CYS A 178 -2.41 -1.40 19.04
C CYS A 178 -2.74 -0.45 20.21
N GLN A 179 -2.05 -0.59 21.35
CA GLN A 179 -2.21 0.32 22.50
C GLN A 179 -1.86 1.78 22.17
N MET A 180 -0.83 2.03 21.38
CA MET A 180 -0.47 3.40 20.96
C MET A 180 -1.57 4.00 20.08
N MET A 181 -2.12 3.21 19.16
CA MET A 181 -3.18 3.65 18.26
C MET A 181 -4.51 3.89 19.01
N THR A 182 -4.89 3.00 19.93
CA THR A 182 -6.11 3.16 20.73
C THR A 182 -5.98 4.27 21.78
N ALA A 183 -4.78 4.50 22.35
CA ALA A 183 -4.53 5.66 23.19
C ALA A 183 -4.74 6.96 22.40
N ARG A 184 -4.25 7.02 21.16
CA ARG A 184 -4.48 8.18 20.29
C ARG A 184 -5.95 8.36 19.93
N PHE A 185 -6.67 7.27 19.63
CA PHE A 185 -8.12 7.31 19.43
C PHE A 185 -8.83 7.94 20.63
N ARG A 186 -8.51 7.49 21.85
CA ARG A 186 -9.12 8.00 23.10
C ARG A 186 -8.86 9.49 23.29
N GLU A 187 -7.66 9.96 22.99
CA GLU A 187 -7.33 11.38 23.06
C GLU A 187 -8.23 12.21 22.13
N VAL A 188 -8.36 11.77 20.89
CA VAL A 188 -9.21 12.45 19.89
C VAL A 188 -10.68 12.35 20.26
N TRP A 189 -11.14 11.18 20.69
CA TRP A 189 -12.51 10.95 21.13
C TRP A 189 -12.91 11.87 22.28
N LYS A 190 -12.02 12.05 23.26
CA LYS A 190 -12.24 12.98 24.38
C LYS A 190 -12.37 14.43 23.92
N GLN A 191 -11.62 14.86 22.89
CA GLN A 191 -11.71 16.22 22.35
C GLN A 191 -13.06 16.50 21.68
N LEU A 192 -13.75 15.47 21.16
CA LEU A 192 -15.04 15.63 20.48
C LEU A 192 -16.22 15.78 21.45
N SER A 193 -16.02 15.68 22.76
CA SER A 193 -17.10 15.75 23.78
C SER A 193 -18.28 14.81 23.46
N ALA A 194 -17.96 13.64 22.92
CA ALA A 194 -18.92 12.74 22.29
C ALA A 194 -19.89 12.08 23.30
N PRO A 195 -21.15 11.82 22.91
CA PRO A 195 -22.15 11.12 23.73
C PRO A 195 -21.81 9.63 23.95
N ALA A 196 -22.61 8.97 24.79
CA ALA A 196 -22.34 7.63 25.30
C ALA A 196 -22.32 6.49 24.26
N ASN A 197 -22.94 6.65 23.08
CA ASN A 197 -23.04 5.58 22.09
C ASN A 197 -21.83 5.55 21.14
N VAL A 198 -20.67 5.18 21.68
CA VAL A 198 -19.39 5.13 20.96
C VAL A 198 -19.44 4.16 19.78
N HIS A 199 -20.00 2.96 19.99
CA HIS A 199 -20.03 1.91 18.98
C HIS A 199 -20.68 2.37 17.67
N ASP A 200 -21.89 2.92 17.76
CA ASP A 200 -22.65 3.33 16.59
C ASP A 200 -22.00 4.54 15.92
N ALA A 201 -21.47 5.48 16.72
CA ALA A 201 -20.80 6.67 16.21
C ALA A 201 -19.50 6.36 15.45
N VAL A 202 -18.67 5.43 15.95
CA VAL A 202 -17.43 5.01 15.27
C VAL A 202 -17.76 4.15 14.05
N THR A 203 -18.78 3.29 14.15
CA THR A 203 -19.24 2.49 13.01
C THR A 203 -19.71 3.41 11.88
N LEU A 204 -20.60 4.36 12.19
CA LEU A 204 -21.08 5.33 11.22
C LEU A 204 -19.93 6.20 10.66
N ALA A 205 -19.01 6.66 11.51
CA ALA A 205 -17.84 7.42 11.06
C ALA A 205 -16.97 6.63 10.07
N SER A 206 -16.82 5.31 10.26
CA SER A 206 -16.09 4.47 9.32
C SER A 206 -16.78 4.36 7.96
N LEU A 207 -18.12 4.37 7.92
CA LEU A 207 -18.88 4.40 6.67
C LEU A 207 -18.71 5.76 5.97
N VAL A 208 -18.86 6.86 6.71
CA VAL A 208 -18.68 8.23 6.19
C VAL A 208 -17.27 8.40 5.61
N GLU A 209 -16.23 7.93 6.31
CA GLU A 209 -14.83 8.01 5.85
C GLU A 209 -14.62 7.30 4.51
N ARG A 210 -15.26 6.14 4.32
CA ARG A 210 -15.08 5.34 3.11
C ARG A 210 -15.85 5.87 1.90
N GLU A 211 -16.88 6.68 2.12
CA GLU A 211 -17.69 7.30 1.06
C GLU A 211 -17.20 8.72 0.70
N ALA A 212 -16.74 9.49 1.68
CA ALA A 212 -16.38 10.88 1.47
C ALA A 212 -15.05 11.01 0.71
N ARG A 213 -15.11 11.62 -0.48
CA ARG A 213 -13.92 12.05 -1.23
C ARG A 213 -13.43 13.44 -0.85
N LEU A 214 -14.34 14.29 -0.38
CA LEU A 214 -14.07 15.66 0.02
C LEU A 214 -14.49 15.91 1.47
N PRO A 215 -13.74 16.70 2.24
CA PRO A 215 -14.10 17.02 3.62
C PRO A 215 -15.49 17.63 3.78
N VAL A 216 -15.90 18.49 2.84
CA VAL A 216 -17.20 19.19 2.87
C VAL A 216 -18.41 18.25 2.74
N ASP A 217 -18.22 17.07 2.16
CA ASP A 217 -19.30 16.11 1.97
C ASP A 217 -19.56 15.26 3.23
N ARG A 218 -18.61 15.16 4.17
CA ARG A 218 -18.71 14.28 5.34
C ARG A 218 -19.98 14.55 6.19
N PRO A 219 -20.32 15.81 6.56
CA PRO A 219 -21.53 16.07 7.35
C PRO A 219 -22.82 15.75 6.60
N LEU A 220 -22.84 15.91 5.27
CA LEU A 220 -23.99 15.62 4.42
C LEU A 220 -24.18 14.11 4.20
N ILE A 221 -23.09 13.37 3.96
CA ILE A 221 -23.12 11.90 3.90
C ILE A 221 -23.58 11.32 5.25
N SER A 222 -23.07 11.86 6.36
CA SER A 222 -23.55 11.47 7.70
C SER A 222 -25.04 11.74 7.88
N SER A 223 -25.54 12.90 7.42
CA SER A 223 -26.97 13.24 7.41
C SER A 223 -27.81 12.19 6.68
N VAL A 224 -27.38 11.77 5.49
CA VAL A 224 -28.07 10.72 4.71
C VAL A 224 -28.15 9.41 5.49
N PHE A 225 -27.05 8.95 6.08
CA PHE A 225 -27.05 7.71 6.84
C PHE A 225 -27.93 7.80 8.10
N HIS A 226 -27.87 8.90 8.86
CA HIS A 226 -28.77 9.13 10.00
C HIS A 226 -30.24 9.13 9.59
N ASN A 227 -30.58 9.81 8.51
CA ASN A 227 -31.96 9.85 7.99
C ASN A 227 -32.46 8.45 7.59
N ARG A 228 -31.61 7.67 6.90
CA ARG A 228 -31.93 6.29 6.54
C ARG A 228 -32.14 5.41 7.77
N LEU A 229 -31.25 5.50 8.76
CA LEU A 229 -31.38 4.75 10.02
C LEU A 229 -32.68 5.09 10.74
N LYS A 230 -33.06 6.37 10.80
CA LYS A 230 -34.28 6.86 11.45
C LYS A 230 -35.55 6.24 10.87
N ILE A 231 -35.58 5.96 9.57
CA ILE A 231 -36.75 5.38 8.87
C ILE A 231 -36.61 3.88 8.58
N GLY A 232 -35.56 3.22 9.09
CA GLY A 232 -35.30 1.79 8.85
C GLY A 232 -34.92 1.46 7.40
N MET A 233 -34.43 2.42 6.64
CA MET A 233 -33.92 2.21 5.27
C MET A 233 -32.53 1.59 5.32
N LYS A 234 -32.23 0.72 4.35
CA LYS A 234 -30.90 0.14 4.16
C LYS A 234 -29.87 1.20 3.81
N LEU A 235 -28.63 1.02 4.27
CA LEU A 235 -27.57 1.99 4.02
C LEU A 235 -26.98 1.87 2.61
N ASP A 236 -27.09 0.69 1.97
CA ASP A 236 -26.59 0.41 0.61
C ASP A 236 -25.16 0.93 0.38
N CYS A 237 -24.27 0.69 1.33
CA CYS A 237 -22.90 1.22 1.35
C CYS A 237 -21.92 0.17 0.80
N ASP A 238 -21.37 0.40 -0.39
CA ASP A 238 -20.44 -0.49 -1.10
C ASP A 238 -19.23 -0.93 -0.25
N PRO A 239 -18.53 -0.02 0.47
CA PRO A 239 -17.45 -0.37 1.38
C PRO A 239 -17.78 -1.47 2.40
N THR A 240 -19.03 -1.55 2.86
CA THR A 240 -19.44 -2.58 3.84
C THR A 240 -19.43 -3.98 3.25
N THR A 241 -19.80 -4.11 1.97
CA THR A 241 -19.75 -5.35 1.21
C THR A 241 -18.30 -5.77 0.91
N ILE A 242 -17.44 -4.81 0.58
CA ILE A 242 -15.99 -5.06 0.41
C ILE A 242 -15.39 -5.59 1.71
N TYR A 243 -15.72 -4.95 2.84
CA TYR A 243 -15.24 -5.39 4.14
C TYR A 243 -15.72 -6.81 4.48
N ALA A 244 -16.98 -7.15 4.18
CA ALA A 244 -17.47 -8.52 4.32
C ALA A 244 -16.67 -9.52 3.47
N ALA A 245 -16.29 -9.17 2.24
CA ALA A 245 -15.46 -10.02 1.37
C ALA A 245 -14.02 -10.17 1.91
N LEU A 246 -13.46 -9.12 2.52
CA LEU A 246 -12.16 -9.15 3.18
C LEU A 246 -12.17 -10.09 4.39
N LEU A 247 -13.19 -9.99 5.25
CA LEU A 247 -13.36 -10.90 6.40
C LEU A 247 -13.45 -12.37 5.97
N ALA A 248 -14.07 -12.64 4.81
CA ALA A 248 -14.19 -13.97 4.24
C ALA A 248 -12.96 -14.44 3.45
N GLY A 249 -11.94 -13.59 3.25
CA GLY A 249 -10.76 -13.90 2.45
C GLY A 249 -11.05 -14.08 0.95
N ARG A 250 -12.11 -13.44 0.42
CA ARG A 250 -12.56 -13.60 -0.97
C ARG A 250 -12.43 -12.35 -1.84
N TYR A 251 -11.95 -11.24 -1.27
CA TYR A 251 -11.83 -9.99 -2.03
C TYR A 251 -10.72 -10.06 -3.08
N THR A 252 -11.07 -9.83 -4.35
CA THR A 252 -10.16 -9.93 -5.52
C THR A 252 -9.84 -8.56 -6.15
N GLY A 253 -10.24 -7.46 -5.51
CA GLY A 253 -10.01 -6.09 -6.01
C GLY A 253 -11.22 -5.43 -6.68
N GLY A 254 -12.37 -6.11 -6.74
CA GLY A 254 -13.63 -5.55 -7.22
C GLY A 254 -14.84 -6.15 -6.50
N ILE A 255 -15.99 -5.47 -6.62
CA ILE A 255 -17.28 -5.98 -6.13
C ILE A 255 -17.96 -6.74 -7.26
N HIS A 256 -18.29 -8.01 -7.03
CA HIS A 256 -19.11 -8.80 -7.94
C HIS A 256 -20.57 -8.85 -7.47
N GLN A 257 -21.49 -9.24 -8.35
CA GLN A 257 -22.90 -9.43 -7.99
C GLN A 257 -23.08 -10.45 -6.85
N SER A 258 -22.22 -11.47 -6.79
CA SER A 258 -22.17 -12.45 -5.70
C SER A 258 -21.82 -11.81 -4.35
N ASP A 259 -21.04 -10.74 -4.35
CA ASP A 259 -20.69 -10.03 -3.12
C ASP A 259 -21.87 -9.22 -2.64
N LEU A 260 -22.60 -8.54 -3.53
CA LEU A 260 -23.84 -7.83 -3.17
C LEU A 260 -24.92 -8.78 -2.62
N ALA A 261 -24.93 -10.04 -3.06
CA ALA A 261 -25.87 -11.06 -2.60
C ALA A 261 -25.43 -11.77 -1.30
N ASN A 262 -24.23 -11.50 -0.76
CA ASN A 262 -23.69 -12.22 0.39
C ASN A 262 -24.53 -12.01 1.66
N THR A 263 -24.58 -12.98 2.57
CA THR A 263 -25.41 -12.93 3.79
C THR A 263 -24.69 -12.37 5.03
N SER A 264 -23.45 -11.88 4.89
CA SER A 264 -22.68 -11.32 6.00
C SER A 264 -23.47 -10.23 6.72
N PRO A 265 -23.41 -10.15 8.06
CA PRO A 265 -24.07 -9.08 8.79
C PRO A 265 -23.50 -7.69 8.47
N TYR A 266 -22.30 -7.61 7.86
CA TYR A 266 -21.75 -6.37 7.34
C TYR A 266 -22.39 -5.91 6.02
N ASN A 267 -23.13 -6.76 5.31
CA ASN A 267 -23.71 -6.39 4.02
C ASN A 267 -24.96 -5.51 4.19
N THR A 268 -24.78 -4.19 4.09
CA THR A 268 -25.85 -3.20 4.23
C THR A 268 -26.85 -3.13 3.07
N TYR A 269 -26.63 -3.89 1.99
CA TYR A 269 -27.65 -4.13 0.96
C TYR A 269 -28.68 -5.20 1.37
N ARG A 270 -28.32 -6.05 2.35
CA ARG A 270 -29.15 -7.16 2.82
C ARG A 270 -29.80 -6.85 4.14
N HIS A 271 -29.06 -6.23 5.05
CA HIS A 271 -29.49 -5.91 6.41
C HIS A 271 -29.68 -4.39 6.56
N ALA A 272 -30.83 -3.98 7.09
CA ALA A 272 -31.05 -2.59 7.48
C ALA A 272 -30.39 -2.30 8.84
N GLY A 273 -30.04 -1.04 9.09
CA GLY A 273 -29.30 -0.63 10.27
C GLY A 273 -27.78 -0.56 10.05
N LEU A 274 -27.04 -0.28 11.13
CA LEU A 274 -25.58 -0.30 11.12
C LEU A 274 -25.07 -1.75 11.08
N PRO A 275 -23.90 -2.00 10.44
CA PRO A 275 -23.22 -3.28 10.56
C PRO A 275 -22.77 -3.54 12.02
N PRO A 276 -22.33 -4.77 12.37
CA PRO A 276 -21.92 -5.12 13.74
C PRO A 276 -20.72 -4.36 14.31
N GLY A 277 -20.08 -3.51 13.52
CA GLY A 277 -18.95 -2.70 13.91
C GLY A 277 -18.34 -1.95 12.73
N PRO A 278 -17.27 -1.19 12.97
CA PRO A 278 -16.60 -0.39 11.95
C PRO A 278 -16.00 -1.23 10.82
N ILE A 279 -15.78 -0.61 9.66
CA ILE A 279 -15.18 -1.24 8.45
C ILE A 279 -13.79 -0.68 8.10
N GLY A 280 -13.27 0.19 8.95
CA GLY A 280 -12.01 0.92 8.79
C GLY A 280 -11.85 1.93 9.91
N ASN A 281 -10.67 2.56 9.98
CA ASN A 281 -10.32 3.49 11.07
C ASN A 281 -10.54 4.94 10.63
N PRO A 282 -11.61 5.62 11.11
CA PRO A 282 -11.97 6.96 10.66
C PRO A 282 -11.03 8.03 11.20
N GLY A 283 -10.90 9.11 10.43
CA GLY A 283 -10.24 10.34 10.87
C GLY A 283 -11.09 11.15 11.85
N LYS A 284 -10.48 12.20 12.42
CA LYS A 284 -11.16 13.11 13.36
C LYS A 284 -12.42 13.75 12.74
N GLU A 285 -12.34 14.15 11.47
CA GLU A 285 -13.45 14.85 10.81
C GLU A 285 -14.64 13.93 10.53
N SER A 286 -14.41 12.65 10.20
CA SER A 286 -15.50 11.69 10.02
C SER A 286 -16.14 11.30 11.36
N LEU A 287 -15.34 11.23 12.44
CA LEU A 287 -15.86 11.08 13.81
C LEU A 287 -16.71 12.30 14.20
N ALA A 288 -16.26 13.52 13.91
CA ALA A 288 -17.04 14.72 14.17
C ALA A 288 -18.35 14.76 13.37
N ALA A 289 -18.30 14.40 12.09
CA ALA A 289 -19.47 14.35 11.21
C ALA A 289 -20.50 13.29 11.64
N SER A 290 -20.06 12.15 12.18
CA SER A 290 -20.97 11.12 12.68
C SER A 290 -21.73 11.56 13.93
N LEU A 291 -21.09 12.36 14.78
CA LEU A 291 -21.67 12.94 16.00
C LEU A 291 -22.56 14.16 15.74
N HIS A 292 -22.15 14.98 14.76
CA HIS A 292 -22.80 16.24 14.41
C HIS A 292 -23.07 16.28 12.90
N PRO A 293 -24.05 15.49 12.40
CA PRO A 293 -24.42 15.51 10.99
C PRO A 293 -25.02 16.86 10.60
N ALA A 294 -25.00 17.16 9.31
CA ALA A 294 -25.80 18.27 8.79
C ALA A 294 -27.30 17.99 8.97
N ASP A 295 -28.10 19.03 9.25
CA ASP A 295 -29.55 18.91 9.32
C ASP A 295 -30.16 19.04 7.91
N THR A 296 -30.54 17.91 7.33
CA THR A 296 -31.09 17.84 5.97
C THR A 296 -32.09 16.69 5.86
N ASP A 297 -32.91 16.68 4.82
CA ASP A 297 -33.81 15.56 4.49
C ASP A 297 -33.24 14.63 3.40
N TYR A 298 -31.93 14.70 3.13
CA TYR A 298 -31.34 13.89 2.06
C TYR A 298 -31.38 12.41 2.40
N LEU A 299 -31.70 11.59 1.41
CA LEU A 299 -31.74 10.13 1.50
C LEU A 299 -30.80 9.45 0.51
N TYR A 300 -30.28 10.17 -0.48
CA TYR A 300 -29.43 9.59 -1.51
C TYR A 300 -28.29 10.55 -1.85
N PHE A 301 -27.17 9.98 -2.31
CA PHE A 301 -26.07 10.75 -2.86
C PHE A 301 -25.42 10.01 -4.04
N VAL A 302 -24.84 10.75 -4.96
CA VAL A 302 -24.06 10.22 -6.09
C VAL A 302 -22.98 11.23 -6.49
N LEU A 303 -21.83 10.77 -6.97
CA LEU A 303 -20.77 11.66 -7.43
C LEU A 303 -21.25 12.63 -8.53
N ARG A 304 -20.74 13.85 -8.50
CA ARG A 304 -20.99 14.84 -9.55
C ARG A 304 -20.25 14.47 -10.83
N PRO A 305 -20.83 14.75 -12.02
CA PRO A 305 -20.22 14.41 -13.31
C PRO A 305 -18.99 15.25 -13.68
N ASN A 306 -18.69 16.32 -12.94
CA ASN A 306 -17.67 17.32 -13.28
C ASN A 306 -16.24 16.93 -12.85
N GLY A 307 -16.03 15.72 -12.32
CA GLY A 307 -14.71 15.25 -11.88
C GLY A 307 -14.21 15.90 -10.57
N SER A 308 -14.99 16.76 -9.92
CA SER A 308 -14.58 17.44 -8.68
C SER A 308 -14.42 16.51 -7.47
N GLY A 309 -14.97 15.30 -7.54
CA GLY A 309 -15.06 14.39 -6.40
C GLY A 309 -16.20 14.72 -5.42
N ALA A 310 -16.91 15.83 -5.59
CA ALA A 310 -18.06 16.19 -4.77
C ALA A 310 -19.29 15.33 -5.09
N HIS A 311 -20.21 15.23 -4.14
CA HIS A 311 -21.48 14.53 -4.30
C HIS A 311 -22.64 15.48 -4.63
N ASN A 312 -23.62 14.95 -5.35
CA ASN A 312 -24.96 15.49 -5.46
C ASN A 312 -25.86 14.73 -4.48
N PHE A 313 -26.66 15.46 -3.70
CA PHE A 313 -27.54 14.91 -2.66
C PHE A 313 -29.00 15.06 -3.07
N SER A 314 -29.83 14.05 -2.79
CA SER A 314 -31.21 13.98 -3.26
C SER A 314 -32.15 13.51 -2.15
N LYS A 315 -33.38 14.03 -2.15
CA LYS A 315 -34.42 13.66 -1.18
C LYS A 315 -35.26 12.48 -1.67
N SER A 316 -35.39 12.33 -2.99
CA SER A 316 -36.20 11.27 -3.61
C SER A 316 -35.38 10.35 -4.51
N MET A 317 -35.90 9.13 -4.73
CA MET A 317 -35.30 8.18 -5.67
C MET A 317 -35.32 8.71 -7.11
N GLU A 318 -36.35 9.47 -7.50
CA GLU A 318 -36.46 10.04 -8.85
C GLU A 318 -35.31 11.04 -9.11
N GLU A 319 -35.06 11.96 -8.19
CA GLU A 319 -33.93 12.89 -8.23
C GLU A 319 -32.59 12.15 -8.31
N HIS A 320 -32.44 11.09 -7.49
CA HIS A 320 -31.23 10.29 -7.45
C HIS A 320 -30.98 9.55 -8.77
N LEU A 321 -32.01 8.97 -9.39
CA LEU A 321 -31.91 8.30 -10.68
C LEU A 321 -31.54 9.29 -11.80
N ALA A 322 -32.11 10.49 -11.78
CA ALA A 322 -31.75 11.55 -12.73
C ALA A 322 -30.28 11.97 -12.58
N ALA A 323 -29.81 12.19 -11.35
CA ALA A 323 -28.41 12.52 -11.05
C ALA A 323 -27.45 11.38 -11.46
N THR A 324 -27.82 10.13 -11.18
CA THR A 324 -27.05 8.94 -11.56
C THR A 324 -26.92 8.81 -13.08
N ALA A 325 -27.99 9.09 -13.83
CA ALA A 325 -27.97 9.08 -15.28
C ALA A 325 -27.06 10.19 -15.87
N GLN A 326 -26.95 11.33 -15.20
CA GLN A 326 -25.99 12.39 -15.59
C GLN A 326 -24.55 11.95 -15.33
N TYR A 327 -24.26 11.40 -14.15
CA TYR A 327 -22.94 10.87 -13.81
C TYR A 327 -22.47 9.80 -14.79
N ARG A 328 -23.30 8.78 -15.07
CA ARG A 328 -22.97 7.69 -15.99
C ARG A 328 -22.65 8.19 -17.41
N ARG A 329 -23.43 9.14 -17.93
CA ARG A 329 -23.17 9.75 -19.24
C ARG A 329 -21.82 10.47 -19.27
N ALA A 330 -21.53 11.27 -18.24
CA ALA A 330 -20.26 11.98 -18.14
C ALA A 330 -19.06 11.02 -18.02
N SER A 331 -19.15 9.97 -17.19
CA SER A 331 -18.09 8.96 -17.08
C SER A 331 -17.84 8.24 -18.40
N GLN A 332 -18.90 7.90 -19.15
CA GLN A 332 -18.75 7.30 -20.49
C GLN A 332 -18.10 8.26 -21.49
N HIS A 333 -18.44 9.55 -21.45
CA HIS A 333 -17.80 10.57 -22.28
C HIS A 333 -16.33 10.77 -21.90
N GLN A 334 -16.01 10.83 -20.61
CA GLN A 334 -14.62 10.96 -20.15
C GLN A 334 -13.78 9.74 -20.54
N GLN A 335 -14.33 8.53 -20.41
CA GLN A 335 -13.65 7.31 -20.83
C GLN A 335 -13.49 7.21 -22.36
N ARG A 336 -14.37 7.85 -23.13
CA ARG A 336 -14.22 8.03 -24.58
C ARG A 336 -13.22 9.14 -24.95
N ASN A 337 -13.04 10.15 -24.10
CA ASN A 337 -12.18 11.31 -24.33
C ASN A 337 -10.75 11.17 -23.78
N LEU A 338 -10.45 10.16 -22.96
CA LEU A 338 -9.08 9.72 -22.73
C LEU A 338 -8.57 9.09 -24.04
N SER A 339 -8.01 9.91 -24.94
CA SER A 339 -7.38 9.40 -26.16
C SER A 339 -6.29 8.43 -25.75
N ALA A 340 -6.34 7.21 -26.29
CA ALA A 340 -5.28 6.25 -26.07
C ALA A 340 -3.96 6.85 -26.56
N ILE A 341 -2.87 6.66 -25.81
CA ILE A 341 -1.53 7.00 -26.29
C ILE A 341 -1.32 6.17 -27.55
N SER A 342 -1.25 6.85 -28.69
CA SER A 342 -1.01 6.19 -29.97
C SER A 342 0.38 5.54 -29.95
N GLU A 343 0.57 4.51 -30.76
CA GLU A 343 1.88 3.86 -30.91
C GLU A 343 2.98 4.85 -31.34
N ARG A 344 2.61 5.91 -32.06
CA ARG A 344 3.53 6.99 -32.43
C ARG A 344 3.98 7.80 -31.22
N GLU A 345 3.03 8.27 -30.41
CA GLU A 345 3.33 9.01 -29.18
C GLU A 345 4.10 8.15 -28.19
N TRP A 346 3.79 6.85 -28.12
CA TRP A 346 4.51 5.88 -27.31
C TRP A 346 5.99 5.76 -27.72
N ARG A 347 6.27 5.68 -29.04
CA ARG A 347 7.65 5.63 -29.57
C ARG A 347 8.41 6.92 -29.32
N GLU A 348 7.75 8.07 -29.46
CA GLU A 348 8.36 9.37 -29.16
C GLU A 348 8.68 9.49 -27.66
N LEU A 349 7.79 9.01 -26.79
CA LEU A 349 7.97 8.98 -25.33
C LEU A 349 9.14 8.08 -24.93
N THR A 350 9.20 6.84 -25.43
CA THR A 350 10.28 5.90 -25.10
C THR A 350 11.63 6.35 -25.63
N ALA A 351 11.68 6.96 -26.82
CA ALA A 351 12.91 7.53 -27.37
C ALA A 351 13.45 8.70 -26.53
N ARG A 352 12.56 9.59 -26.04
CA ARG A 352 12.95 10.73 -25.19
C ARG A 352 13.43 10.32 -23.80
N LEU A 353 12.93 9.21 -23.29
CA LEU A 353 13.19 8.75 -21.92
C LEU A 353 14.26 7.64 -21.85
N ALA A 354 14.97 7.35 -22.95
CA ALA A 354 16.13 6.47 -22.89
C ALA A 354 17.17 7.04 -21.90
N PRO A 355 17.70 6.23 -20.94
CA PRO A 355 17.75 4.76 -20.95
C PRO A 355 16.66 4.04 -20.11
N VAL A 356 15.54 4.68 -19.76
CA VAL A 356 14.47 4.03 -18.98
C VAL A 356 13.88 2.84 -19.76
N SER A 357 13.78 1.68 -19.12
CA SER A 357 13.21 0.48 -19.75
C SER A 357 11.74 0.69 -20.14
N GLU A 358 11.36 0.28 -21.35
CA GLU A 358 9.99 0.37 -21.85
C GLU A 358 8.96 -0.29 -20.91
N SER A 359 9.33 -1.42 -20.29
CA SER A 359 8.47 -2.14 -19.34
C SER A 359 8.13 -1.31 -18.09
N TYR A 360 9.08 -0.51 -17.59
CA TYR A 360 8.86 0.40 -16.47
C TYR A 360 7.96 1.57 -16.89
N LEU A 361 8.20 2.16 -18.06
CA LEU A 361 7.34 3.23 -18.60
C LEU A 361 5.90 2.75 -18.80
N ARG A 362 5.70 1.53 -19.30
CA ARG A 362 4.36 0.96 -19.49
C ARG A 362 3.63 0.77 -18.16
N ARG A 363 4.34 0.35 -17.11
CA ARG A 363 3.78 0.27 -15.76
C ARG A 363 3.34 1.66 -15.27
N LEU A 364 4.22 2.66 -15.43
CA LEU A 364 3.96 4.02 -14.98
C LEU A 364 2.75 4.65 -15.70
N VAL A 365 2.59 4.39 -17.01
CA VAL A 365 1.42 4.83 -17.78
C VAL A 365 0.16 4.02 -17.42
N ALA A 366 0.27 2.71 -17.18
CA ALA A 366 -0.86 1.92 -16.70
C ALA A 366 -1.43 2.47 -15.38
N ASP A 367 -0.57 2.95 -14.48
CA ASP A 367 -0.98 3.59 -13.21
C ASP A 367 -1.75 4.90 -13.42
N THR A 368 -1.61 5.56 -14.58
CA THR A 368 -2.38 6.77 -14.92
C THR A 368 -3.79 6.49 -15.46
N GLY A 369 -4.10 5.23 -15.79
CA GLY A 369 -5.37 4.85 -16.41
C GLY A 369 -5.55 5.32 -17.86
N ILE A 370 -4.53 5.92 -18.48
CA ILE A 370 -4.54 6.27 -19.91
C ILE A 370 -4.28 4.99 -20.71
N PRO A 371 -5.19 4.56 -21.60
CA PRO A 371 -4.97 3.39 -22.43
C PRO A 371 -3.79 3.65 -23.39
N VAL A 372 -2.93 2.66 -23.60
CA VAL A 372 -1.93 2.69 -24.70
C VAL A 372 -2.47 1.81 -25.81
N GLU A 373 -2.52 2.33 -27.04
CA GLU A 373 -2.97 1.53 -28.16
C GLU A 373 -2.07 0.29 -28.32
N PRO A 374 -2.64 -0.90 -28.56
CA PRO A 374 -1.84 -2.07 -28.86
C PRO A 374 -1.07 -1.80 -30.18
N PRO A 375 0.18 -2.30 -30.31
CA PRO A 375 1.02 -2.09 -31.49
C PRO A 375 0.52 -2.85 -32.74
N PHE A 376 -0.64 -3.48 -32.64
CA PHE A 376 -1.29 -4.27 -33.68
C PHE A 376 -2.79 -3.92 -33.72
N GLY A 377 -3.37 -3.88 -34.92
CA GLY A 377 -4.76 -3.48 -35.13
C GLY A 377 -5.80 -4.57 -34.79
N GLY A 378 -5.46 -5.51 -33.92
CA GLY A 378 -6.25 -6.72 -33.63
C GLY A 378 -6.20 -7.78 -34.75
N VAL A 379 -6.99 -8.85 -34.59
CA VAL A 379 -7.07 -9.92 -35.59
C VAL A 379 -8.24 -9.67 -36.54
N ARG A 380 -7.94 -9.28 -37.78
CA ARG A 380 -8.93 -9.08 -38.84
C ARG A 380 -9.25 -10.43 -39.47
N GLN A 381 -10.53 -10.74 -39.60
CA GLN A 381 -10.98 -12.08 -40.01
C GLN A 381 -12.17 -12.02 -40.98
N LYS A 382 -12.21 -11.03 -41.89
CA LYS A 382 -13.24 -11.00 -42.93
C LYS A 382 -12.86 -11.90 -44.10
N THR A 383 -11.58 -11.91 -44.48
CA THR A 383 -11.01 -12.77 -45.54
C THR A 383 -9.82 -13.56 -45.01
N PHE A 384 -9.40 -14.61 -45.74
CA PHE A 384 -8.19 -15.37 -45.39
C PHE A 384 -6.93 -14.51 -45.51
N ASP A 385 -6.84 -13.61 -46.50
CA ASP A 385 -5.70 -12.70 -46.65
C ASP A 385 -5.60 -11.70 -45.48
N GLU A 386 -6.73 -11.19 -45.00
CA GLU A 386 -6.76 -10.33 -43.82
C GLU A 386 -6.34 -11.08 -42.55
N LEU A 387 -6.81 -12.33 -42.42
CA LEU A 387 -6.46 -13.19 -41.30
C LEU A 387 -4.99 -13.58 -41.30
N GLU A 388 -4.45 -13.95 -42.47
CA GLU A 388 -3.02 -14.24 -42.66
C GLU A 388 -2.18 -13.06 -42.22
N ARG A 389 -2.46 -11.87 -42.77
CA ARG A 389 -1.71 -10.66 -42.46
C ARG A 389 -1.77 -10.34 -40.98
N SER A 390 -2.96 -10.42 -40.38
CA SER A 390 -3.14 -10.13 -38.95
C SER A 390 -2.40 -11.12 -38.06
N LEU A 391 -2.39 -12.41 -38.40
CA LEU A 391 -1.71 -13.44 -37.62
C LEU A 391 -0.18 -13.40 -37.79
N LEU A 392 0.32 -13.00 -38.96
CA LEU A 392 1.74 -12.70 -39.18
C LEU A 392 2.20 -11.47 -38.40
N GLU A 393 1.41 -10.38 -38.42
CA GLU A 393 1.68 -9.18 -37.59
C GLU A 393 1.68 -9.54 -36.09
N MET A 394 0.76 -10.41 -35.66
CA MET A 394 0.67 -10.88 -34.28
C MET A 394 1.85 -11.76 -33.88
N GLU A 395 2.32 -12.62 -34.79
CA GLU A 395 3.51 -13.45 -34.58
C GLU A 395 4.74 -12.56 -34.36
N GLU A 396 4.97 -11.57 -35.21
CA GLU A 396 6.10 -10.65 -35.08
C GLU A 396 6.03 -9.84 -33.77
N ALA A 397 4.83 -9.39 -33.38
CA ALA A 397 4.61 -8.70 -32.11
C ALA A 397 4.85 -9.61 -30.89
N TYR A 398 4.40 -10.87 -30.95
CA TYR A 398 4.56 -11.87 -29.90
C TYR A 398 6.02 -12.29 -29.73
N THR A 399 6.73 -12.51 -30.84
CA THR A 399 8.14 -12.92 -30.84
C THR A 399 9.04 -11.81 -30.28
N ARG A 400 8.79 -10.55 -30.67
CA ARG A 400 9.48 -9.39 -30.07
C ARG A 400 9.22 -9.26 -28.57
N ALA A 401 7.97 -9.38 -28.14
CA ALA A 401 7.61 -9.29 -26.73
C ALA A 401 8.20 -10.42 -25.89
N SER A 402 8.24 -11.63 -26.43
CA SER A 402 8.82 -12.80 -25.77
C SER A 402 10.34 -12.66 -25.66
N GLY A 403 11.01 -12.14 -26.70
CA GLY A 403 12.46 -11.90 -26.70
C GLY A 403 12.90 -10.79 -25.74
N SER A 404 12.08 -9.78 -25.50
CA SER A 404 12.37 -8.69 -24.56
C SER A 404 11.92 -8.95 -23.12
N GLY A 405 11.27 -10.09 -22.84
CA GLY A 405 10.75 -10.43 -21.51
C GLY A 405 9.43 -9.74 -21.12
N ASP A 406 8.74 -9.08 -22.06
CA ASP A 406 7.46 -8.40 -21.84
C ASP A 406 6.29 -9.41 -21.84
N ARG A 407 6.12 -10.08 -20.70
CA ARG A 407 5.05 -11.08 -20.48
C ARG A 407 3.65 -10.51 -20.68
N GLY A 408 3.44 -9.22 -20.38
CA GLY A 408 2.15 -8.56 -20.52
C GLY A 408 1.74 -8.43 -21.99
N ARG A 409 2.66 -7.96 -22.84
CA ARG A 409 2.45 -7.83 -24.28
C ARG A 409 2.31 -9.17 -24.98
N ALA A 410 3.10 -10.17 -24.60
CA ALA A 410 2.94 -11.54 -25.11
C ALA A 410 1.54 -12.10 -24.79
N GLN A 411 1.04 -11.86 -23.57
CA GLN A 411 -0.31 -12.25 -23.18
C GLN A 411 -1.41 -11.48 -23.94
N GLN A 412 -1.22 -10.18 -24.18
CA GLN A 412 -2.16 -9.37 -24.98
C GLN A 412 -2.31 -9.90 -26.41
N CYS A 413 -1.20 -10.28 -27.06
CA CYS A 413 -1.23 -10.89 -28.39
C CYS A 413 -2.06 -12.19 -28.38
N ARG A 414 -1.82 -13.07 -27.40
CA ARG A 414 -2.59 -14.31 -27.25
C ARG A 414 -4.07 -14.05 -26.99
N ASN A 415 -4.39 -13.08 -26.12
CA ASN A 415 -5.78 -12.73 -25.81
C ASN A 415 -6.54 -12.21 -27.04
N ALA A 416 -5.89 -11.41 -27.89
CA ALA A 416 -6.50 -10.90 -29.12
C ALA A 416 -6.86 -12.03 -30.11
N VAL A 417 -5.98 -13.04 -30.24
CA VAL A 417 -6.25 -14.22 -31.09
C VAL A 417 -7.33 -15.12 -30.48
N ILE A 418 -7.36 -15.28 -29.15
CA ILE A 418 -8.43 -16.00 -28.45
C ILE A 418 -9.80 -15.34 -28.72
N GLN A 419 -9.89 -14.02 -28.55
CA GLN A 419 -11.13 -13.27 -28.76
C GLN A 419 -11.63 -13.39 -30.21
N ALA A 420 -10.72 -13.28 -31.19
CA ALA A 420 -11.08 -13.41 -32.59
C ALA A 420 -11.59 -14.82 -32.94
N LYS A 421 -10.92 -15.86 -32.40
CA LYS A 421 -11.33 -17.26 -32.54
C LYS A 421 -12.71 -17.50 -31.93
N ASP A 422 -12.98 -16.97 -30.74
CA ASP A 422 -14.28 -17.14 -30.08
C ASP A 422 -15.39 -16.39 -30.85
N HIS A 423 -15.09 -15.22 -31.41
CA HIS A 423 -16.00 -14.52 -32.32
C HIS A 423 -16.28 -15.32 -33.61
N ALA A 424 -15.25 -15.95 -34.21
CA ALA A 424 -15.44 -16.83 -35.36
C ALA A 424 -16.30 -18.05 -35.01
N ARG A 425 -16.13 -18.65 -33.82
CA ARG A 425 -16.96 -19.76 -33.33
C ARG A 425 -18.43 -19.37 -33.19
N LEU A 426 -18.69 -18.19 -32.64
CA LEU A 426 -20.05 -17.65 -32.55
C LEU A 426 -20.66 -17.42 -33.95
N ALA A 427 -19.87 -16.88 -34.88
CA ALA A 427 -20.31 -16.68 -36.26
C ALA A 427 -20.62 -17.99 -36.99
N ALA A 428 -19.82 -19.04 -36.79
CA ALA A 428 -20.03 -20.37 -37.37
C ALA A 428 -21.30 -21.06 -36.82
N ARG A 429 -21.63 -20.81 -35.54
CA ARG A 429 -22.83 -21.36 -34.87
C ARG A 429 -24.12 -20.59 -35.18
N SER A 430 -24.04 -19.48 -35.92
CA SER A 430 -25.22 -18.67 -36.25
C SER A 430 -26.21 -19.45 -37.13
N PRO A 431 -27.51 -19.50 -36.76
CA PRO A 431 -28.55 -20.13 -37.57
C PRO A 431 -28.70 -19.49 -38.97
N LYS A 432 -28.29 -18.23 -39.12
CA LYS A 432 -28.41 -17.44 -40.35
C LYS A 432 -27.20 -17.58 -41.30
N ALA A 433 -26.18 -18.35 -40.95
CA ALA A 433 -24.98 -18.52 -41.76
C ALA A 433 -25.14 -19.63 -42.81
N SER A 434 -24.77 -19.35 -44.07
CA SER A 434 -24.70 -20.36 -45.14
C SER A 434 -23.67 -21.44 -44.82
N THR A 435 -23.84 -22.64 -45.39
CA THR A 435 -22.90 -23.77 -45.22
C THR A 435 -21.47 -23.40 -45.59
N GLU A 436 -21.31 -22.64 -46.68
CA GLU A 436 -20.01 -22.13 -47.14
C GLU A 436 -19.38 -21.16 -46.12
N LYS A 437 -20.16 -20.24 -45.57
CA LYS A 437 -19.70 -19.29 -44.55
C LYS A 437 -19.32 -20.00 -43.24
N LYS A 438 -20.01 -21.09 -42.89
CA LYS A 438 -19.66 -21.92 -41.74
C LYS A 438 -18.34 -22.65 -41.95
N ALA A 439 -18.16 -23.29 -43.11
CA ALA A 439 -16.90 -23.95 -43.48
C ALA A 439 -15.73 -22.96 -43.50
N GLN A 440 -15.93 -21.76 -44.06
CA GLN A 440 -14.94 -20.69 -44.05
C GLN A 440 -14.54 -20.28 -42.63
N LYS A 441 -15.51 -20.11 -41.72
CA LYS A 441 -15.21 -19.75 -40.33
C LYS A 441 -14.53 -20.86 -39.54
N GLU A 442 -14.87 -22.11 -39.81
CA GLU A 442 -14.22 -23.25 -39.17
C GLU A 442 -12.75 -23.36 -39.60
N GLU A 443 -12.44 -23.11 -40.87
CA GLU A 443 -11.06 -23.05 -41.36
C GLU A 443 -10.29 -21.89 -40.72
N MET A 444 -10.89 -20.68 -40.64
CA MET A 444 -10.29 -19.54 -39.95
C MET A 444 -9.98 -19.84 -38.47
N ILE A 445 -10.83 -20.63 -37.79
CA ILE A 445 -10.59 -21.09 -36.42
C ILE A 445 -9.35 -21.98 -36.35
N GLN A 446 -9.14 -22.87 -37.31
CA GLN A 446 -7.94 -23.73 -37.35
C GLN A 446 -6.66 -22.90 -37.47
N TRP A 447 -6.65 -21.86 -38.31
CA TRP A 447 -5.50 -20.96 -38.45
C TRP A 447 -5.15 -20.28 -37.12
N MET A 448 -6.17 -19.81 -36.40
CA MET A 448 -5.99 -19.19 -35.08
C MET A 448 -5.57 -20.19 -34.01
N LEU A 449 -6.02 -21.45 -34.07
CA LEU A 449 -5.60 -22.51 -33.14
C LEU A 449 -4.13 -22.88 -33.33
N VAL A 450 -3.67 -23.05 -34.57
CA VAL A 450 -2.26 -23.31 -34.87
C VAL A 450 -1.39 -22.17 -34.34
N TRP A 451 -1.81 -20.92 -34.56
CA TRP A 451 -1.12 -19.77 -33.99
C TRP A 451 -1.09 -19.81 -32.46
N LEU A 452 -2.20 -20.15 -31.79
CA LEU A 452 -2.28 -20.18 -30.32
C LEU A 452 -1.44 -21.31 -29.69
N GLU A 453 -1.30 -22.44 -30.37
CA GLU A 453 -0.46 -23.56 -29.92
C GLU A 453 1.02 -23.20 -30.06
N ASN A 454 1.42 -22.70 -31.23
CA ASN A 454 2.80 -22.29 -31.47
C ASN A 454 2.86 -21.12 -32.47
N PRO A 455 2.93 -19.86 -32.00
CA PRO A 455 2.98 -18.70 -32.89
C PRO A 455 4.12 -18.79 -33.91
N GLY A 456 5.29 -19.29 -33.51
CA GLY A 456 6.48 -19.34 -34.36
C GLY A 456 6.39 -20.33 -35.53
N ILE A 457 5.49 -21.32 -35.48
CA ILE A 457 5.29 -22.26 -36.60
C ILE A 457 4.33 -21.71 -37.66
N PHE A 458 3.49 -20.73 -37.29
CA PHE A 458 2.40 -20.24 -38.13
C PHE A 458 2.86 -19.73 -39.52
N PRO A 459 3.96 -18.94 -39.66
CA PRO A 459 4.40 -18.45 -40.96
C PRO A 459 4.80 -19.55 -41.95
N ALA A 460 5.37 -20.66 -41.45
CA ALA A 460 5.70 -21.82 -42.28
C ALA A 460 4.45 -22.66 -42.58
N TRP A 461 3.60 -22.85 -41.57
CA TRP A 461 2.36 -23.62 -41.69
C TRP A 461 1.38 -23.02 -42.70
N VAL A 462 1.15 -21.71 -42.66
CA VAL A 462 0.16 -21.05 -43.53
C VAL A 462 0.56 -21.12 -45.01
N LYS A 463 1.86 -21.03 -45.32
CA LYS A 463 2.38 -21.23 -46.68
C LYS A 463 2.06 -22.62 -47.22
N LEU A 464 2.23 -23.66 -46.40
CA LEU A 464 1.89 -25.04 -46.78
C LEU A 464 0.38 -25.25 -46.88
N ARG A 465 -0.41 -24.63 -46.00
CA ARG A 465 -1.86 -24.75 -45.98
C ARG A 465 -2.50 -24.16 -47.24
N LYS A 466 -2.01 -23.02 -47.72
CA LYS A 466 -2.48 -22.36 -48.95
C LYS A 466 -2.25 -23.17 -50.23
N VAL A 467 -1.34 -24.13 -50.23
CA VAL A 467 -1.13 -25.04 -51.38
C VAL A 467 -2.24 -26.11 -51.46
N LYS A 468 -2.95 -26.35 -50.36
CA LYS A 468 -4.03 -27.36 -50.25
C LYS A 468 -5.46 -26.77 -50.28
N MET A 469 -5.59 -25.45 -50.27
CA MET A 469 -6.85 -24.71 -50.38
C MET A 469 -7.01 -24.20 -51.79
#